data_AF-A0A8J8CLE6-F1
#
_entry.id   AF-A0A8J8CLE6-F1
#
_cell.length_a   1.000
_cell.length_b   1.000
_cell.length_c   1.000
_cell.angle_alpha   90.00
_cell.angle_beta   90.00
_cell.angle_gamma   90.00
#
_symmetry.space_group_name_H-M   'P 1'
#
loop_
_entity.id
_entity.type
_entity.pdbx_description
1 polymer ?
#
loop_
_entity_poly.entity_id
_entity_poly.type
_entity_poly.pdbx_seq_one_letter_code
_entity_poly.pdbx_strand_id
1 'polypeptide(L)'
;MKSVADESILREDQKELLLAIEKNLNLALGNDPEKYQNYYVATEGIITSLNLSNLKLSKIPDIIFSLKELIVLELSQNNLTEFPEKIQNLDKLTILNLANNRINYVPSWINCLTLLKVLKLNNNQIYSLPKTIGSMTLLRKLYLQSNQLHLLPFEIIDLKLLEEIHLDFRTTMKKTIKGILTQLETNGCLVKNDYNRR
;
A
#
# COMPACT_ATOMS: atom_id res chain seq x y z
N MET A 1 -11.45 -9.62 -13.00
CA MET A 1 -11.15 -11.03 -13.32
C MET A 1 -10.76 -11.74 -12.04
N LYS A 2 -11.54 -12.73 -11.61
CA LYS A 2 -11.11 -13.67 -10.56
C LYS A 2 -10.26 -14.73 -11.27
N SER A 3 -8.95 -14.53 -11.31
CA SER A 3 -8.02 -15.63 -11.55
C SER A 3 -7.99 -16.43 -10.26
N VAL A 4 -8.47 -17.67 -10.31
CA VAL A 4 -8.14 -18.66 -9.29
C VAL A 4 -6.63 -18.90 -9.38
N ALA A 5 -5.94 -19.03 -8.26
CA ALA A 5 -4.51 -19.30 -8.27
C ALA A 5 -4.33 -20.75 -8.74
N ASP A 6 -3.97 -20.94 -10.00
CA ASP A 6 -3.66 -22.25 -10.56
C ASP A 6 -2.15 -22.31 -10.80
N GLU A 7 -1.45 -23.08 -9.98
CA GLU A 7 0.01 -23.23 -10.07
C GLU A 7 0.46 -23.80 -11.42
N SER A 8 -0.41 -24.53 -12.12
CA SER A 8 -0.07 -25.12 -13.42
C SER A 8 0.22 -24.07 -14.49
N ILE A 9 -0.28 -22.85 -14.33
CA ILE A 9 -0.08 -21.75 -15.28
C ILE A 9 1.26 -21.04 -15.09
N LEU A 10 1.94 -21.25 -13.94
CA LEU A 10 3.17 -20.56 -13.61
C LEU A 10 4.36 -21.06 -14.44
N ARG A 11 5.28 -20.15 -14.76
CA ARG A 11 6.62 -20.51 -15.24
C ARG A 11 7.40 -21.20 -14.11
N GLU A 12 8.35 -22.05 -14.46
CA GLU A 12 9.11 -22.84 -13.48
C GLU A 12 9.84 -21.96 -12.45
N ASP A 13 10.45 -20.85 -12.88
CA ASP A 13 11.10 -19.89 -11.98
C ASP A 13 10.11 -19.26 -10.98
N GLN A 14 8.87 -19.04 -11.42
CA GLN A 14 7.81 -18.49 -10.56
C GLN A 14 7.27 -19.54 -9.59
N LYS A 15 7.24 -20.82 -9.96
CA LYS A 15 6.89 -21.93 -9.05
C LYS A 15 7.92 -22.08 -7.95
N GLU A 16 9.22 -22.06 -8.30
CA GLU A 16 10.30 -22.11 -7.31
C GLU A 16 10.23 -20.93 -6.33
N LEU A 17 9.96 -19.73 -6.86
CA LEU A 17 9.79 -18.54 -6.04
C LEU A 17 8.55 -18.61 -5.14
N LEU A 18 7.42 -19.10 -5.66
CA LEU A 18 6.20 -19.32 -4.89
C LEU A 18 6.47 -20.27 -3.72
N LEU A 19 7.10 -21.41 -3.98
CA LEU A 19 7.47 -22.39 -2.95
C LEU A 19 8.39 -21.79 -1.88
N ALA A 20 9.35 -20.95 -2.28
CA ALA A 20 10.22 -20.23 -1.35
C ALA A 20 9.43 -19.23 -0.49
N ILE A 21 8.46 -18.52 -1.07
CA ILE A 21 7.56 -17.61 -0.34
C ILE A 21 6.74 -18.39 0.69
N GLU A 22 6.10 -19.49 0.28
CA GLU A 22 5.28 -20.32 1.17
C GLU A 22 6.10 -20.89 2.33
N LYS A 23 7.32 -21.35 2.07
CA LYS A 23 8.23 -21.80 3.13
C LYS A 23 8.52 -20.68 4.13
N ASN A 24 8.78 -19.46 3.67
CA ASN A 24 9.03 -18.32 4.55
C ASN A 24 7.78 -17.88 5.34
N LEU A 25 6.60 -17.92 4.72
CA LEU A 25 5.34 -17.63 5.39
C LEU A 25 5.00 -18.69 6.44
N ASN A 26 5.21 -19.97 6.13
CA ASN A 26 5.05 -21.08 7.08
C ASN A 26 5.88 -20.86 8.36
N LEU A 27 7.16 -20.50 8.19
CA LEU A 27 8.06 -20.17 9.30
C LEU A 27 7.55 -18.96 10.11
N ALA A 28 6.96 -17.97 9.46
CA ALA A 28 6.42 -16.79 10.12
C ALA A 28 5.06 -17.04 10.83
N LEU A 29 4.26 -17.99 10.35
CA LEU A 29 2.85 -18.15 10.71
C LEU A 29 2.50 -19.43 11.46
N GLY A 30 3.44 -20.38 11.60
CA GLY A 30 3.27 -21.59 12.40
C GLY A 30 2.65 -22.78 11.68
N ASN A 31 3.04 -23.03 10.42
CA ASN A 31 2.65 -24.23 9.64
C ASN A 31 1.14 -24.44 9.44
N ASP A 32 0.39 -23.38 9.15
CA ASP A 32 -1.02 -23.46 8.78
C ASP A 32 -1.20 -23.10 7.29
N PRO A 33 -1.21 -24.09 6.38
CA PRO A 33 -1.27 -23.88 4.94
C PRO A 33 -2.63 -23.39 4.45
N GLU A 34 -3.70 -23.51 5.25
CA GLU A 34 -5.04 -23.02 4.85
C GLU A 34 -5.11 -21.48 4.86
N LYS A 35 -4.18 -20.81 5.55
CA LYS A 35 -4.19 -19.34 5.68
C LYS A 35 -3.86 -18.58 4.41
N TYR A 36 -3.23 -19.19 3.41
CA TYR A 36 -2.78 -18.51 2.19
C TYR A 36 -3.03 -19.36 0.95
N GLN A 37 -4.21 -19.95 0.83
CA GLN A 37 -4.68 -20.48 -0.47
C GLN A 37 -5.21 -19.34 -1.36
N ASN A 38 -5.00 -19.42 -2.67
CA ASN A 38 -5.46 -18.41 -3.63
C ASN A 38 -4.97 -16.98 -3.36
N TYR A 39 -3.77 -16.87 -2.81
CA TYR A 39 -3.18 -15.62 -2.37
C TYR A 39 -2.42 -14.87 -3.47
N TYR A 40 -2.37 -15.39 -4.69
CA TYR A 40 -1.73 -14.72 -5.81
C TYR A 40 -2.58 -14.77 -7.08
N VAL A 41 -2.29 -13.86 -8.01
CA VAL A 41 -2.78 -13.91 -9.40
C VAL A 41 -1.57 -13.88 -10.32
N ALA A 42 -1.59 -14.73 -11.35
CA ALA A 42 -0.59 -14.74 -12.38
C ALA A 42 -1.17 -14.38 -13.75
N THR A 43 -0.37 -13.70 -14.56
CA THR A 43 -0.67 -13.37 -15.96
C THR A 43 0.47 -13.92 -16.80
N GLU A 44 0.16 -14.75 -17.81
CA GLU A 44 1.18 -15.39 -18.67
C GLU A 44 2.29 -16.14 -17.89
N GLY A 45 1.85 -16.78 -16.80
CA GLY A 45 2.69 -17.54 -15.88
C GLY A 45 3.59 -16.73 -14.96
N ILE A 46 3.40 -15.43 -14.87
CA ILE A 46 4.12 -14.52 -13.99
C ILE A 46 3.21 -14.04 -12.87
N ILE A 47 3.66 -14.12 -11.62
CA ILE A 47 2.91 -13.59 -10.47
C ILE A 47 2.86 -12.05 -10.54
N THR A 48 1.65 -11.50 -10.64
CA THR A 48 1.38 -10.06 -10.80
C THR A 48 0.57 -9.47 -9.64
N SER A 49 -0.11 -10.30 -8.87
CA SER A 49 -0.79 -9.88 -7.64
C SER A 49 -0.43 -10.81 -6.50
N LEU A 50 -0.22 -10.26 -5.31
CA LEU A 50 0.02 -11.01 -4.08
C LEU A 50 -0.83 -10.43 -2.95
N ASN A 51 -1.54 -11.30 -2.23
CA ASN A 51 -2.41 -10.96 -1.12
C ASN A 51 -1.97 -11.70 0.14
N LEU A 52 -1.31 -10.98 1.02
CA LEU A 52 -0.87 -11.45 2.33
C LEU A 52 -1.66 -10.77 3.44
N SER A 53 -2.91 -10.39 3.16
CA SER A 53 -3.76 -9.73 4.15
C SER A 53 -4.21 -10.70 5.24
N ASN A 54 -4.43 -10.18 6.46
CA ASN A 54 -4.94 -10.95 7.60
C ASN A 54 -4.06 -12.14 8.02
N LEU A 55 -2.74 -12.01 7.87
CA LEU A 55 -1.78 -13.04 8.25
C LEU A 55 -1.09 -12.73 9.59
N LYS A 56 -1.47 -11.66 10.30
CA LYS A 56 -0.83 -11.24 11.57
C LYS A 56 0.68 -10.97 11.44
N LEU A 57 1.17 -10.72 10.22
CA LEU A 57 2.60 -10.52 9.93
C LEU A 57 3.11 -9.27 10.66
N SER A 58 4.21 -9.41 11.40
CA SER A 58 4.96 -8.26 11.95
C SER A 58 6.07 -7.79 11.03
N LYS A 59 6.54 -8.67 10.13
CA LYS A 59 7.51 -8.39 9.07
C LYS A 59 7.12 -9.15 7.80
N ILE A 60 7.49 -8.60 6.65
CA ILE A 60 7.31 -9.24 5.36
C ILE A 60 8.62 -9.94 4.97
N PRO A 61 8.61 -11.25 4.68
CA PRO A 61 9.80 -11.95 4.21
C PRO A 61 10.40 -11.32 2.95
N ASP A 62 11.71 -11.10 2.96
CA ASP A 62 12.40 -10.37 1.90
C ASP A 62 12.28 -11.01 0.50
N ILE A 63 12.07 -12.32 0.46
CA ILE A 63 11.90 -13.10 -0.77
C ILE A 63 10.73 -12.57 -1.62
N ILE A 64 9.70 -11.98 -1.00
CA ILE A 64 8.55 -11.39 -1.70
C ILE A 64 8.99 -10.24 -2.63
N PHE A 65 10.05 -9.50 -2.27
CA PHE A 65 10.56 -8.37 -3.06
C PHE A 65 11.39 -8.80 -4.28
N SER A 66 11.52 -10.11 -4.52
CA SER A 66 12.07 -10.66 -5.76
C SER A 66 11.03 -10.80 -6.88
N LEU A 67 9.74 -10.67 -6.58
CA LEU A 67 8.64 -10.65 -7.55
C LEU A 67 8.64 -9.33 -8.34
N LYS A 68 9.59 -9.14 -9.27
CA LYS A 68 9.79 -7.87 -10.01
C LYS A 68 8.61 -7.44 -10.86
N GLU A 69 7.76 -8.38 -11.22
CA GLU A 69 6.57 -8.16 -12.05
C GLU A 69 5.31 -7.88 -11.22
N LEU A 70 5.45 -7.67 -9.91
CA LEU A 70 4.32 -7.47 -9.03
C LEU A 70 3.67 -6.09 -9.26
N ILE A 71 2.38 -6.12 -9.61
CA ILE A 71 1.54 -4.95 -9.91
C ILE A 71 0.66 -4.59 -8.70
N VAL A 72 0.22 -5.60 -7.94
CA VAL A 72 -0.68 -5.45 -6.79
C VAL A 72 -0.09 -6.17 -5.58
N LEU A 73 0.06 -5.45 -4.47
CA LEU A 73 0.48 -6.00 -3.19
C LEU A 73 -0.50 -5.61 -2.09
N GLU A 74 -1.20 -6.61 -1.57
CA GLU A 74 -2.20 -6.48 -0.51
C GLU A 74 -1.61 -7.01 0.82
N LEU A 75 -1.32 -6.11 1.76
CA LEU A 75 -0.72 -6.38 3.08
C LEU A 75 -1.65 -5.92 4.22
N SER A 76 -2.94 -5.79 3.94
CA SER A 76 -3.89 -5.21 4.91
C SER A 76 -4.14 -6.13 6.10
N GLN A 77 -4.57 -5.58 7.24
CA GLN A 77 -4.92 -6.38 8.43
C GLN A 77 -3.75 -7.23 8.96
N ASN A 78 -2.55 -6.65 9.02
CA ASN A 78 -1.38 -7.27 9.62
C ASN A 78 -0.93 -6.48 10.86
N ASN A 79 0.23 -6.83 11.41
CA ASN A 79 0.83 -6.19 12.58
C ASN A 79 2.07 -5.37 12.21
N LEU A 80 2.18 -4.89 10.96
CA LEU A 80 3.33 -4.13 10.49
C LEU A 80 3.42 -2.80 11.24
N THR A 81 4.57 -2.50 11.82
CA THR A 81 4.85 -1.23 12.52
C THR A 81 5.60 -0.23 11.64
N GLU A 82 6.14 -0.69 10.51
CA GLU A 82 6.91 0.11 9.57
C GLU A 82 6.65 -0.35 8.13
N PHE A 83 7.02 0.49 7.17
CA PHE A 83 7.07 0.08 5.77
C PHE A 83 8.22 -0.92 5.57
N PRO A 84 8.00 -2.03 4.86
CA PRO A 84 9.09 -2.94 4.54
C PRO A 84 10.05 -2.29 3.54
N GLU A 85 11.29 -2.01 3.95
CA GLU A 85 12.28 -1.22 3.19
C GLU A 85 12.46 -1.71 1.74
N LYS A 86 12.53 -3.02 1.54
CA LYS A 86 12.75 -3.63 0.21
C LYS A 86 11.57 -3.51 -0.75
N ILE A 87 10.42 -3.00 -0.31
CA ILE A 87 9.27 -2.74 -1.20
C ILE A 87 9.62 -1.72 -2.29
N GLN A 88 10.60 -0.84 -2.06
CA GLN A 88 11.11 0.09 -3.06
C GLN A 88 11.67 -0.60 -4.32
N ASN A 89 11.98 -1.91 -4.23
CA ASN A 89 12.49 -2.70 -5.34
C ASN A 89 11.39 -3.28 -6.26
N LEU A 90 10.12 -2.95 -5.99
CA LEU A 90 8.96 -3.37 -6.77
C LEU A 90 8.46 -2.19 -7.62
N ASP A 91 9.24 -1.85 -8.64
CA ASP A 91 9.06 -0.70 -9.54
C ASP A 91 7.77 -0.77 -10.37
N LYS A 92 7.22 -1.97 -10.58
CA LYS A 92 5.95 -2.21 -11.30
C LYS A 92 4.70 -2.09 -10.44
N LEU A 93 4.81 -1.83 -9.14
CA LEU A 93 3.65 -1.71 -8.26
C LEU A 93 2.76 -0.53 -8.66
N THR A 94 1.47 -0.85 -8.84
CA THR A 94 0.41 0.14 -9.11
C THR A 94 -0.58 0.25 -7.96
N ILE A 95 -0.75 -0.81 -7.17
CA ILE A 95 -1.62 -0.84 -5.99
C ILE A 95 -0.84 -1.40 -4.81
N LEU A 96 -0.78 -0.61 -3.74
CA LEU A 96 -0.23 -1.02 -2.45
C LEU A 96 -1.27 -0.80 -1.36
N ASN A 97 -1.65 -1.87 -0.68
CA ASN A 97 -2.55 -1.80 0.46
C ASN A 97 -1.85 -2.19 1.75
N LEU A 98 -1.68 -1.22 2.63
CA LEU A 98 -1.12 -1.36 3.98
C LEU A 98 -2.17 -1.00 5.05
N ALA A 99 -3.45 -0.96 4.69
CA ALA A 99 -4.51 -0.57 5.61
C ALA A 99 -4.65 -1.53 6.80
N ASN A 100 -5.11 -1.04 7.94
CA ASN A 100 -5.28 -1.83 9.17
C ASN A 100 -3.96 -2.50 9.61
N ASN A 101 -2.94 -1.67 9.80
CA ASN A 101 -1.66 -2.06 10.38
C ASN A 101 -1.35 -1.13 11.57
N ARG A 102 -0.09 -1.06 11.99
CA ARG A 102 0.39 -0.21 13.09
C ARG A 102 1.51 0.72 12.63
N ILE A 103 1.54 1.04 11.34
CA ILE A 103 2.58 1.86 10.72
C ILE A 103 2.48 3.28 11.25
N ASN A 104 3.59 3.83 11.72
CA ASN A 104 3.63 5.16 12.34
C ASN A 104 4.30 6.24 11.47
N TYR A 105 5.05 5.88 10.44
CA TYR A 105 5.60 6.84 9.47
C TYR A 105 5.57 6.29 8.04
N VAL A 106 5.54 7.22 7.06
CA VAL A 106 5.76 6.90 5.65
C VAL A 106 7.20 7.30 5.29
N PRO A 107 8.03 6.40 4.74
CA PRO A 107 9.44 6.67 4.47
C PRO A 107 9.62 7.64 3.30
N SER A 108 10.74 8.39 3.29
CA SER A 108 11.03 9.35 2.22
C SER A 108 11.20 8.71 0.85
N TRP A 109 11.67 7.46 0.78
CA TRP A 109 11.80 6.69 -0.47
C TRP A 109 10.46 6.22 -1.06
N ILE A 110 9.30 6.54 -0.47
CA ILE A 110 8.00 6.14 -1.02
C ILE A 110 7.79 6.58 -2.48
N ASN A 111 8.47 7.66 -2.90
CA ASN A 111 8.47 8.16 -4.26
C ASN A 111 9.22 7.27 -5.26
N CYS A 112 10.00 6.28 -4.81
CA CYS A 112 10.60 5.27 -5.68
C CYS A 112 9.55 4.34 -6.31
N LEU A 113 8.35 4.24 -5.74
CA LEU A 113 7.21 3.53 -6.33
C LEU A 113 6.57 4.39 -7.43
N THR A 114 7.31 4.65 -8.50
CA THR A 114 6.99 5.65 -9.53
C THR A 114 5.71 5.33 -10.31
N LEU A 115 5.30 4.07 -10.39
CA LEU A 115 4.09 3.61 -11.06
C LEU A 115 2.86 3.48 -10.15
N LEU A 116 3.00 3.83 -8.86
CA LEU A 116 1.93 3.63 -7.89
C LEU A 116 0.74 4.57 -8.16
N LYS A 117 -0.45 3.97 -8.33
CA LYS A 117 -1.72 4.66 -8.60
C LYS A 117 -2.64 4.66 -7.39
N VAL A 118 -2.57 3.64 -6.53
CA VAL A 118 -3.41 3.51 -5.35
C VAL A 118 -2.55 3.16 -4.15
N LEU A 119 -2.60 4.01 -3.13
CA LEU A 119 -1.94 3.79 -1.85
C LEU A 119 -2.99 3.82 -0.73
N LYS A 120 -3.18 2.67 -0.08
CA LYS A 120 -4.08 2.56 1.08
C LYS A 120 -3.26 2.46 2.37
N LEU A 121 -3.41 3.46 3.22
CA LEU A 121 -2.73 3.58 4.51
C LEU A 121 -3.71 3.83 5.66
N ASN A 122 -5.00 3.73 5.41
CA ASN A 122 -6.02 3.96 6.42
C ASN A 122 -5.95 2.96 7.58
N ASN A 123 -6.42 3.35 8.75
CA ASN A 123 -6.33 2.54 9.99
C ASN A 123 -4.87 2.17 10.31
N ASN A 124 -4.03 3.17 10.51
CA ASN A 124 -2.64 3.05 10.95
C ASN A 124 -2.37 4.10 12.05
N GLN A 125 -1.10 4.35 12.38
CA GLN A 125 -0.66 5.29 13.42
C GLN A 125 0.17 6.44 12.80
N ILE A 126 -0.01 6.73 11.52
CA ILE A 126 0.81 7.69 10.78
C ILE A 126 0.57 9.10 11.30
N TYR A 127 1.63 9.77 11.76
CA TYR A 127 1.55 11.14 12.29
C TYR A 127 1.94 12.22 11.27
N SER A 128 2.70 11.87 10.24
CA SER A 128 3.07 12.77 9.14
C SER A 128 3.31 12.03 7.82
N LEU A 129 3.27 12.77 6.71
CA LEU A 129 3.72 12.30 5.40
C LEU A 129 5.04 13.00 5.04
N PRO A 130 5.96 12.32 4.33
CA PRO A 130 7.18 12.94 3.85
C PRO A 130 6.85 13.90 2.69
N LYS A 131 7.69 14.93 2.52
CA LYS A 131 7.58 15.86 1.38
C LYS A 131 7.65 15.17 0.02
N THR A 132 8.40 14.07 -0.06
CA THR A 132 8.55 13.25 -1.26
C THR A 132 7.24 12.63 -1.75
N ILE A 133 6.16 12.63 -0.94
CA ILE A 133 4.83 12.23 -1.41
C ILE A 133 4.41 13.04 -2.65
N GLY A 134 4.79 14.32 -2.75
CA GLY A 134 4.46 15.17 -3.91
C GLY A 134 5.10 14.73 -5.22
N SER A 135 6.12 13.87 -5.17
CA SER A 135 6.79 13.32 -6.36
C SER A 135 6.11 12.08 -6.93
N MET A 136 5.06 11.54 -6.29
CA MET A 136 4.33 10.36 -6.78
C MET A 136 3.30 10.75 -7.86
N THR A 137 3.78 11.26 -9.00
CA THR A 137 2.96 11.95 -10.01
C THR A 137 1.86 11.10 -10.66
N LEU A 138 1.94 9.77 -10.58
CA LEU A 138 0.92 8.84 -11.07
C LEU A 138 -0.11 8.42 -10.01
N LEU A 139 0.02 8.90 -8.76
CA LEU A 139 -0.89 8.55 -7.67
C LEU A 139 -2.27 9.16 -7.91
N ARG A 140 -3.29 8.30 -7.98
CA ARG A 140 -4.68 8.68 -8.23
C ARG A 140 -5.54 8.61 -6.98
N LYS A 141 -5.29 7.65 -6.09
CA LYS A 141 -6.07 7.46 -4.86
C LYS A 141 -5.18 7.27 -3.65
N LEU A 142 -5.44 8.07 -2.61
CA LEU A 142 -4.69 8.06 -1.37
C LEU A 142 -5.65 7.97 -0.17
N TYR A 143 -5.56 6.87 0.58
CA TYR A 143 -6.41 6.64 1.75
C TYR A 143 -5.60 6.77 3.03
N LEU A 144 -5.93 7.74 3.87
CA LEU A 144 -5.21 8.11 5.08
C LEU A 144 -6.12 8.30 6.29
N GLN A 145 -7.44 8.16 6.13
CA GLN A 145 -8.38 8.21 7.24
C GLN A 145 -8.03 7.17 8.31
N SER A 146 -8.36 7.46 9.57
CA SER A 146 -7.96 6.65 10.72
C SER A 146 -6.45 6.52 10.90
N ASN A 147 -5.78 7.67 10.83
CA ASN A 147 -4.39 7.88 11.26
C ASN A 147 -4.32 8.99 12.32
N GLN A 148 -3.10 9.39 12.69
CA GLN A 148 -2.80 10.42 13.67
C GLN A 148 -2.26 11.70 13.00
N LEU A 149 -2.64 11.94 11.74
CA LEU A 149 -2.19 13.09 10.97
C LEU A 149 -2.70 14.39 11.59
N HIS A 150 -1.79 15.33 11.81
CA HIS A 150 -2.13 16.69 12.28
C HIS A 150 -1.87 17.77 11.22
N LEU A 151 -1.12 17.44 10.17
CA LEU A 151 -0.76 18.29 9.05
C LEU A 151 -0.60 17.47 7.77
N LEU A 152 -0.59 18.15 6.63
CA LEU A 152 -0.19 17.59 5.35
C LEU A 152 1.03 18.39 4.86
N PRO A 153 2.03 17.74 4.23
CA PRO A 153 3.10 18.46 3.55
C PRO A 153 2.50 19.30 2.42
N PHE A 154 3.04 20.50 2.20
CA PHE A 154 2.56 21.38 1.12
C PHE A 154 2.70 20.72 -0.25
N GLU A 155 3.75 19.92 -0.43
CA GLU A 155 4.11 19.18 -1.64
C GLU A 155 3.00 18.20 -2.09
N ILE A 156 2.02 17.86 -1.24
CA ILE A 156 0.88 17.01 -1.65
C ILE A 156 0.05 17.64 -2.80
N ILE A 157 0.12 18.97 -2.99
CA ILE A 157 -0.54 19.67 -4.10
C ILE A 157 0.11 19.39 -5.47
N ASP A 158 1.29 18.77 -5.48
CA ASP A 158 2.02 18.41 -6.71
C ASP A 158 1.56 17.07 -7.30
N LEU A 159 0.69 16.36 -6.59
CA LEU A 159 -0.02 15.19 -7.08
C LEU A 159 -1.10 15.58 -8.10
N LYS A 160 -0.69 15.97 -9.32
CA LYS A 160 -1.59 16.52 -10.35
C LYS A 160 -2.63 15.53 -10.88
N LEU A 161 -2.39 14.23 -10.71
CA LEU A 161 -3.32 13.17 -11.11
C LEU A 161 -4.13 12.60 -9.93
N LEU A 162 -4.05 13.21 -8.75
CA LEU A 162 -4.80 12.74 -7.59
C LEU A 162 -6.29 13.02 -7.78
N GLU A 163 -7.08 11.96 -7.76
CA GLU A 163 -8.53 12.01 -7.98
C GLU A 163 -9.28 11.94 -6.66
N GLU A 164 -8.77 11.18 -5.70
CA GLU A 164 -9.43 10.97 -4.42
C GLU A 164 -8.40 10.95 -3.29
N ILE A 165 -8.65 11.76 -2.27
CA ILE A 165 -7.93 11.70 -1.00
C ILE A 165 -8.90 11.56 0.15
N HIS A 166 -8.70 10.54 0.97
CA HIS A 166 -9.49 10.29 2.17
C HIS A 166 -8.67 10.62 3.41
N LEU A 167 -9.19 11.50 4.25
CA LEU A 167 -8.50 12.05 5.42
C LEU A 167 -9.49 12.16 6.58
N ASP A 168 -8.96 12.26 7.80
CA ASP A 168 -9.72 12.74 8.94
C ASP A 168 -9.17 14.09 9.36
N PHE A 169 -10.01 15.13 9.36
CA PHE A 169 -9.62 16.42 9.90
C PHE A 169 -10.75 17.06 10.70
N ARG A 170 -10.38 17.58 11.88
CA ARG A 170 -11.22 18.43 12.73
C ARG A 170 -11.01 19.91 12.40
N THR A 171 -11.70 20.79 13.11
CA THR A 171 -11.66 22.26 12.94
C THR A 171 -10.24 22.83 12.94
N THR A 172 -9.41 22.47 13.91
CA THR A 172 -8.03 23.00 14.03
C THR A 172 -7.18 22.63 12.82
N MET A 173 -7.10 21.33 12.48
CA MET A 173 -6.36 20.87 11.32
C MET A 173 -6.92 21.49 10.03
N LYS A 174 -8.24 21.47 9.85
CA LYS A 174 -8.91 22.06 8.67
C LYS A 174 -8.51 23.52 8.45
N LYS A 175 -8.37 24.32 9.51
CA LYS A 175 -7.90 25.70 9.42
C LYS A 175 -6.45 25.76 8.93
N THR A 176 -5.57 24.93 9.49
CA THR A 176 -4.15 24.87 9.14
C THR A 176 -3.92 24.45 7.69
N ILE A 177 -4.63 23.43 7.21
CA ILE A 177 -4.42 22.87 5.87
C ILE A 177 -5.41 23.43 4.82
N LYS A 178 -6.18 24.47 5.14
CA LYS A 178 -7.24 25.01 4.26
C LYS A 178 -6.74 25.28 2.85
N GLY A 179 -5.59 25.94 2.71
CA GLY A 179 -5.01 26.24 1.39
C GLY A 179 -4.64 24.99 0.59
N ILE A 180 -4.13 23.95 1.26
CA ILE A 180 -3.83 22.66 0.63
C ILE A 180 -5.14 22.01 0.13
N LEU A 181 -6.17 21.96 0.98
CA LEU A 181 -7.46 21.37 0.61
C LEU A 181 -8.07 22.08 -0.60
N THR A 182 -8.12 23.42 -0.58
CA THR A 182 -8.65 24.21 -1.70
C THR A 182 -7.85 23.99 -2.98
N GLN A 183 -6.52 23.88 -2.90
CA GLN A 183 -5.70 23.62 -4.08
C GLN A 183 -5.93 22.21 -4.65
N LEU A 184 -6.07 21.20 -3.78
CA LEU A 184 -6.39 19.84 -4.20
C LEU A 184 -7.75 19.80 -4.92
N GLU A 185 -8.79 20.41 -4.34
CA GLU A 185 -10.12 20.52 -4.95
C GLU A 185 -10.07 21.26 -6.30
N THR A 186 -9.28 22.35 -6.40
CA THR A 186 -9.09 23.11 -7.65
C THR A 186 -8.40 22.26 -8.73
N ASN A 187 -7.52 21.34 -8.33
CA ASN A 187 -6.90 20.38 -9.25
C ASN A 187 -7.84 19.23 -9.65
N GLY A 188 -9.11 19.23 -9.20
CA GLY A 188 -10.08 18.19 -9.48
C GLY A 188 -10.03 16.99 -8.52
N CYS A 189 -9.24 17.07 -7.45
CA CYS A 189 -9.18 16.01 -6.43
C CYS A 189 -10.40 16.09 -5.51
N LEU A 190 -11.09 14.96 -5.35
CA LEU A 190 -12.16 14.80 -4.38
C LEU A 190 -11.57 14.58 -2.98
N VAL A 191 -11.63 15.62 -2.15
CA VAL A 191 -11.25 15.56 -0.73
C VAL A 191 -12.41 15.01 0.10
N LYS A 192 -12.22 13.83 0.70
CA LYS A 192 -13.20 13.20 1.59
C LYS A 192 -12.73 13.30 3.04
N ASN A 193 -13.61 13.84 3.88
CA ASN A 193 -13.43 13.83 5.34
C ASN A 193 -14.25 12.70 5.94
N ASP A 194 -13.59 11.65 6.43
CA ASP A 194 -14.25 10.46 7.00
C ASP A 194 -14.36 10.52 8.54
N TYR A 195 -14.05 11.67 9.16
CA TYR A 195 -13.95 11.84 10.60
C TYR A 195 -15.23 11.44 11.39
N ASN A 196 -16.42 11.64 10.79
CA ASN A 196 -17.72 11.33 11.43
C ASN A 196 -18.27 9.93 11.11
N ARG A 197 -17.51 9.07 10.41
CA ARG A 197 -17.94 7.71 10.04
C ARG A 197 -17.45 6.62 11.00
N ARG A 198 -17.00 7.00 12.20
CA ARG A 198 -16.49 6.10 13.24
C ARG A 198 -17.52 5.83 14.30
#